data_AF-A0A0M7AXG2-F1
#
_entry.id   AF-A0A0M7AXG2-F1
#
_cell.length_a   1.000
_cell.length_b   1.000
_cell.length_c   1.000
_cell.angle_alpha   90.00
_cell.angle_beta   90.00
_cell.angle_gamma   90.00
#
_symmetry.space_group_name_H-M   'P 1'
#
loop_
_entity.id
_entity.type
_entity.pdbx_description
1 polymer ?
#
loop_
_entity_poly.entity_id
_entity_poly.type
_entity_poly.pdbx_seq_one_letter_code
_entity_poly.pdbx_strand_id
1 'polypeptide(L)'
;MTKMFDHALRSASPDHSELVRKYELYRTIVEFLAALTFIVGRVLFFFPVLVYAGTWLVLIGSILFAVRPTIWLMLEPRLANLPVPAEFRPYGVAQLNKVTSA
;
A
#
# COMPACT_ATOMS: atom_id res chain seq x y z
N MET A 1 -5.21 -12.60 19.45
CA MET A 1 -4.80 -11.29 18.91
C MET A 1 -4.40 -11.49 17.46
N THR A 2 -5.13 -10.89 16.51
CA THR A 2 -4.68 -10.78 15.11
C THR A 2 -3.41 -9.93 15.13
N LYS A 3 -2.27 -10.49 14.72
CA LYS A 3 -1.05 -9.69 14.58
C LYS A 3 -1.29 -8.66 13.49
N MET A 4 -1.14 -7.37 13.81
CA MET A 4 -0.93 -6.37 12.78
C MET A 4 0.30 -6.78 11.98
N PHE A 5 0.25 -6.63 10.65
CA PHE A 5 1.31 -7.06 9.72
C PHE A 5 1.48 -8.57 9.50
N ASP A 6 0.46 -9.39 9.80
CA ASP A 6 0.54 -10.82 9.48
C ASP A 6 0.46 -11.07 7.96
N HIS A 7 1.60 -11.44 7.37
CA HIS A 7 1.71 -11.70 5.93
C HIS A 7 0.82 -12.85 5.45
N ALA A 8 0.45 -13.79 6.33
CA ALA A 8 -0.42 -14.90 6.00
C ALA A 8 -1.85 -14.44 5.63
N LEU A 9 -2.29 -13.28 6.12
CA LEU A 9 -3.62 -12.72 5.84
C LEU A 9 -3.75 -12.14 4.42
N ARG A 10 -2.63 -11.86 3.74
CA ARG A 10 -2.63 -11.30 2.37
C ARG A 10 -3.09 -12.31 1.32
N SER A 11 -2.93 -13.59 1.59
CA SER A 11 -3.34 -14.71 0.72
C SER A 11 -4.43 -15.57 1.35
N ALA A 12 -5.03 -15.12 2.46
CA ALA A 12 -5.97 -15.94 3.23
C ALA A 12 -7.29 -16.22 2.51
N SER A 13 -7.70 -15.34 1.59
CA SER A 13 -8.91 -15.53 0.77
C SER A 13 -8.72 -14.85 -0.59
N PRO A 14 -9.44 -15.30 -1.65
CA PRO A 14 -9.45 -14.65 -2.95
C PRO A 14 -9.68 -13.14 -2.87
N ASP A 15 -10.59 -12.70 -2.00
CA ASP A 15 -10.93 -11.28 -1.81
C ASP A 15 -9.77 -10.46 -1.25
N HIS A 16 -8.97 -11.05 -0.35
CA HIS A 16 -7.78 -10.40 0.23
C HIS A 16 -6.70 -10.23 -0.85
N SER A 17 -6.48 -11.27 -1.66
CA SER A 17 -5.48 -11.24 -2.73
C SER A 17 -5.82 -10.24 -3.83
N GLU A 18 -7.10 -10.08 -4.18
CA GLU A 18 -7.53 -9.13 -5.20
C GLU A 18 -7.33 -7.67 -4.72
N LEU A 19 -7.63 -7.39 -3.45
CA LEU A 19 -7.40 -6.09 -2.85
C LEU A 19 -5.91 -5.74 -2.78
N VAL A 20 -5.07 -6.66 -2.31
CA VAL A 20 -3.62 -6.46 -2.27
C VAL A 20 -3.09 -6.19 -3.68
N ARG A 21 -3.51 -6.97 -4.69
CA ARG A 21 -3.08 -6.79 -6.09
C ARG A 21 -3.46 -5.42 -6.65
N LYS A 22 -4.69 -4.94 -6.40
CA LYS A 22 -5.13 -3.60 -6.83
C LYS A 22 -4.26 -2.51 -6.20
N TYR A 23 -4.03 -2.59 -4.89
CA TYR A 23 -3.19 -1.64 -4.16
C TYR A 23 -1.74 -1.64 -4.63
N GLU A 24 -1.17 -2.81 -4.91
CA GLU A 24 0.18 -2.93 -5.47
C GLU A 24 0.29 -2.34 -6.88
N LEU A 25 -0.73 -2.50 -7.72
CA LEU A 25 -0.78 -1.89 -9.04
C LEU A 25 -0.81 -0.35 -8.93
N TYR A 26 -1.71 0.22 -8.11
CA TYR A 26 -1.77 1.67 -7.90
C TYR A 26 -0.46 2.22 -7.34
N ARG A 27 0.13 1.52 -6.37
CA ARG A 27 1.44 1.88 -5.82
C ARG A 27 2.52 1.91 -6.90
N THR A 28 2.58 0.88 -7.75
CA THR A 28 3.55 0.78 -8.83
C THR A 28 3.38 1.91 -9.85
N ILE A 29 2.14 2.24 -10.22
CA ILE A 29 1.83 3.35 -11.13
C ILE A 29 2.31 4.68 -10.54
N VAL A 30 2.00 4.95 -9.27
CA VAL A 30 2.42 6.20 -8.59
C VAL A 30 3.94 6.29 -8.49
N GLU A 31 4.62 5.20 -8.14
CA GLU A 31 6.09 5.14 -8.09
C GLU A 31 6.72 5.41 -9.47
N PHE A 32 6.15 4.84 -10.52
CA PHE A 32 6.62 5.06 -11.89
C PHE A 32 6.44 6.52 -12.33
N LEU A 33 5.28 7.12 -12.03
CA LEU A 33 5.03 8.54 -12.31
C LEU A 33 5.96 9.46 -11.51
N ALA A 34 6.22 9.14 -10.24
CA ALA A 34 7.19 9.87 -9.42
C ALA A 34 8.60 9.82 -10.02
N ALA A 35 9.05 8.62 -10.42
CA ALA A 35 10.35 8.44 -11.06
C ALA A 35 10.46 9.23 -12.38
N LEU A 36 9.42 9.16 -13.23
CA LEU A 36 9.39 9.87 -14.50
C LEU A 36 9.45 11.40 -14.30
N THR A 37 8.61 11.94 -13.40
CA THR A 37 8.58 13.38 -13.11
C THR A 37 9.91 13.87 -12.51
N PHE A 38 10.57 13.08 -11.67
CA PHE A 38 11.92 13.39 -11.21
C PHE A 38 12.95 13.40 -12.33
N ILE A 39 12.97 12.39 -13.19
CA ILE A 39 13.93 12.31 -14.30
C ILE A 39 13.74 13.50 -15.24
N VAL A 40 12.50 13.75 -15.67
CA VAL A 40 12.19 14.88 -16.57
C VAL A 40 12.53 16.20 -15.89
N GLY A 41 12.11 16.39 -14.63
CA GLY A 41 12.42 17.59 -13.86
C GLY A 41 13.92 17.84 -13.80
N ARG A 42 14.73 16.82 -13.48
CA ARG A 42 16.20 16.91 -13.46
C ARG A 42 16.81 17.20 -14.82
N VAL A 43 16.23 16.69 -15.91
CA VAL A 43 16.67 17.04 -17.28
C VAL A 43 16.37 18.51 -17.59
N LEU A 44 15.23 19.04 -17.17
CA LEU A 44 14.89 20.45 -17.40
C LEU A 44 15.86 21.42 -16.72
N PHE A 45 16.50 21.03 -15.62
CA PHE A 45 17.52 21.85 -14.94
C PHE A 45 18.77 22.12 -15.80
N PHE A 46 19.01 21.37 -16.89
CA PHE A 46 20.10 21.67 -17.83
C PHE A 46 19.83 22.93 -18.68
N PHE A 47 18.57 23.38 -18.74
CA PHE A 47 18.16 24.52 -19.55
C PHE A 47 17.72 25.68 -18.65
N PRO A 48 18.44 26.81 -18.62
CA PRO A 48 18.13 27.94 -17.72
C PRO A 48 16.69 28.44 -17.84
N VAL A 49 16.12 28.44 -19.05
CA VAL A 49 14.74 28.88 -19.34
C VAL A 49 13.68 27.91 -18.81
N LEU A 50 14.02 26.64 -18.59
CA LEU A 50 13.08 25.60 -18.14
C LEU A 50 13.21 25.29 -16.65
N VAL A 51 14.11 25.95 -15.92
CA VAL A 51 14.34 25.70 -14.47
C VAL A 51 13.04 25.83 -13.68
N TYR A 52 12.22 26.86 -13.93
CA TYR A 52 10.94 27.04 -13.25
C TYR A 52 10.02 25.82 -13.43
N ALA A 53 9.88 25.30 -14.66
CA ALA A 53 9.10 24.11 -14.94
C ALA A 53 9.73 22.84 -14.32
N GLY A 54 11.05 22.74 -14.34
CA GLY A 54 11.82 21.67 -13.71
C GLY A 54 11.60 21.58 -12.20
N THR A 55 11.59 22.73 -11.50
CA THR A 55 11.30 22.81 -10.06
C THR A 55 9.93 22.24 -9.73
N TRP A 56 8.90 22.61 -10.49
CA TRP A 56 7.54 22.08 -10.29
C TRP A 56 7.44 20.58 -10.55
N LEU A 57 8.09 20.07 -11.60
CA LEU A 57 8.13 18.63 -11.88
C LEU A 57 8.78 17.84 -10.76
N VAL A 58 9.89 18.33 -10.21
CA VAL A 58 10.56 17.72 -9.06
C VAL A 58 9.70 17.79 -7.79
N LEU A 59 8.98 18.90 -7.58
CA LEU A 59 8.04 19.03 -6.46
C LEU A 59 6.89 18.02 -6.57
N ILE A 60 6.27 17.91 -7.75
CA ILE A 60 5.21 16.94 -8.02
C ILE A 60 5.74 15.51 -7.83
N GLY A 61 6.92 15.20 -8.35
CA GLY A 61 7.58 13.90 -8.15
C GLY A 61 7.79 13.58 -6.67
N SER A 62 8.18 14.56 -5.86
CA SER A 62 8.34 14.42 -4.40
C SER A 62 7.02 14.13 -3.70
N ILE A 63 5.95 14.82 -4.08
CA ILE A 63 4.61 14.58 -3.54
C ILE A 63 4.16 13.16 -3.89
N LEU A 64 4.29 12.75 -5.15
CA LEU A 64 3.94 11.39 -5.61
C LEU A 64 4.76 10.32 -4.88
N PHE A 65 6.06 10.55 -4.67
CA PHE A 65 6.92 9.65 -3.93
C PHE A 65 6.47 9.49 -2.46
N ALA A 66 6.02 10.58 -1.83
CA ALA A 66 5.49 10.56 -0.47
C ALA A 66 4.15 9.82 -0.33
N VAL A 67 3.40 9.59 -1.41
CA VAL A 67 2.15 8.81 -1.38
C VAL A 67 2.42 7.31 -1.14
N ARG A 68 3.62 6.81 -1.47
CA ARG A 68 4.01 5.40 -1.30
C ARG A 68 3.74 4.82 0.10
N PRO A 69 4.27 5.40 1.21
CA PRO A 69 3.97 4.92 2.56
C PRO A 69 2.48 5.01 2.91
N THR A 70 1.77 5.99 2.36
CA THR A 70 0.34 6.23 2.65
C THR A 70 -0.55 5.11 2.11
N ILE A 71 -0.22 4.56 0.93
CA ILE A 71 -0.97 3.44 0.35
C ILE A 71 -0.89 2.20 1.24
N TRP A 72 0.28 1.94 1.84
CA TRP A 72 0.50 0.82 2.75
C TRP A 72 -0.26 1.02 4.08
N LEU A 73 -0.18 2.21 4.66
CA LEU A 73 -0.92 2.58 5.88
C LEU A 73 -2.44 2.45 5.72
N MET A 74 -2.98 2.73 4.53
CA MET A 74 -4.41 2.57 4.25
C MET A 74 -4.83 1.11 4.01
N LEU A 75 -3.89 0.24 3.61
CA LEU A 75 -4.15 -1.16 3.31
C LEU A 75 -4.31 -1.99 4.59
N GLU A 76 -3.48 -1.76 5.60
CA GLU A 76 -3.54 -2.43 6.92
C GLU A 76 -4.95 -2.49 7.54
N PRO A 77 -5.65 -1.36 7.75
CA PRO A 77 -6.96 -1.37 8.38
C PRO A 77 -8.04 -2.03 7.52
N ARG A 78 -7.91 -1.95 6.17
CA ARG A 78 -8.85 -2.63 5.28
C ARG A 78 -8.68 -4.15 5.31
N LEU A 79 -7.45 -4.66 5.38
CA LEU A 79 -7.20 -6.09 5.57
C LEU A 79 -7.71 -6.58 6.92
N ALA A 80 -7.52 -5.79 7.98
CA ALA A 80 -7.98 -6.15 9.32
C ALA A 80 -9.52 -6.27 9.44
N ASN A 81 -10.27 -5.58 8.57
CA ASN A 81 -11.73 -5.57 8.58
C ASN A 81 -12.38 -6.66 7.70
N LEU A 82 -11.62 -7.40 6.89
CA LEU A 82 -12.18 -8.47 6.07
C LEU A 82 -12.40 -9.75 6.88
N PRO A 83 -13.48 -10.51 6.59
CA PRO A 83 -13.71 -11.79 7.25
C PRO A 83 -12.62 -12.79 6.86
N VAL A 84 -11.83 -13.19 7.86
CA VAL A 84 -10.75 -14.16 7.70
C VAL A 84 -11.33 -15.59 7.74
N PRO A 85 -11.06 -16.44 6.73
CA PRO A 85 -11.47 -17.84 6.74
C PRO A 85 -10.98 -18.58 7.99
N ALA A 86 -11.78 -19.52 8.50
CA ALA A 86 -11.49 -20.23 9.75
C ALA A 86 -10.14 -20.98 9.72
N GLU A 87 -9.68 -21.38 8.53
CA GLU A 87 -8.40 -22.05 8.27
C GLU A 87 -7.17 -21.15 8.48
N PHE A 88 -7.30 -19.83 8.33
CA PHE A 88 -6.23 -18.84 8.55
C PHE A 88 -6.31 -18.17 9.92
N ARG A 89 -7.32 -18.53 10.74
CA ARG A 89 -7.45 -18.01 12.09
C ARG A 89 -6.38 -18.69 12.98
N PRO A 90 -5.53 -17.96 13.72
CA PRO A 90 -4.54 -18.58 14.58
C PRO A 90 -5.23 -19.56 15.55
N TYR A 91 -4.72 -20.80 15.62
CA TYR A 91 -5.25 -21.85 16.50
C TYR A 91 -5.46 -21.29 17.92
N GLY A 92 -6.71 -21.16 18.35
CA GLY A 92 -7.09 -20.69 19.70
C GLY A 92 -8.33 -19.79 19.77
N VAL A 93 -8.64 -19.00 18.74
CA VAL A 93 -9.76 -18.02 18.81
C VAL A 93 -11.15 -18.62 18.61
N ALA A 94 -11.28 -19.75 17.91
CA ALA A 94 -12.55 -20.45 17.78
C ALA A 94 -12.93 -21.24 19.05
N GLN A 95 -11.95 -21.63 19.86
CA GLN A 95 -12.14 -22.40 21.08
C GLN A 95 -12.54 -21.51 22.27
N LEU A 96 -12.05 -20.27 22.34
CA LEU A 96 -12.38 -19.32 23.41
C LEU A 96 -13.89 -19.02 23.49
N ASN A 97 -14.56 -18.76 22.36
CA ASN A 97 -16.00 -18.51 22.37
C ASN A 97 -16.83 -19.73 22.79
N LYS A 98 -16.31 -20.95 22.57
CA LYS A 98 -16.98 -22.19 22.96
C LYS A 98 -16.83 -22.53 24.45
N VAL A 99 -15.74 -22.08 25.06
CA VAL A 99 -15.45 -22.30 26.49
C VAL A 99 -16.10 -21.23 27.36
N THR A 100 -16.27 -20.00 26.87
CA THR A 100 -16.95 -18.92 27.62
C THR A 100 -18.48 -18.97 27.53
N SER A 101 -19.05 -19.86 26.69
CA SER A 101 -20.50 -20.08 26.54
C SER A 101 -21.01 -21.38 27.17
N ALA A 102 -20.18 -22.06 27.96
CA ALA A 102 -20.52 -23.18 28.82
C ALA A 102 -20.44 -22.77 30.29
#